data_AF-A0A518WA75-F1
#
_entry.id   AF-A0A518WA75-F1
#
_cell.length_a   1.000
_cell.length_b   1.000
_cell.length_c   1.000
_cell.angle_alpha   90.00
_cell.angle_beta   90.00
_cell.angle_gamma   90.00
#
_symmetry.space_group_name_H-M   'P 1'
#
loop_
_entity.id
_entity.type
_entity.pdbx_description
1 polymer ?
#
loop_
_entity_poly.entity_id
_entity_poly.type
_entity_poly.pdbx_seq_one_letter_code
_entity_poly.pdbx_strand_id
1 'polypeptide(L)'
;MTHQAPLIHHPGRGGIWRRFLLDGTRAVNAAPWLDALAQHAPVGTCRRDGGYLFPAGQPYTTTSQPNANSTGSGRQWYPAACSTCHEQTAAPGPAPARKRRR
;
A
#
# COMPACT_ATOMS: atom_id res chain seq x y z
N MET A 1 -24.42 -21.56 10.88
CA MET A 1 -24.40 -20.46 9.89
C MET A 1 -23.63 -19.31 10.52
N THR A 2 -22.35 -19.16 10.20
CA THR A 2 -21.51 -18.08 10.74
C THR A 2 -21.86 -16.79 9.98
N HIS A 3 -22.62 -15.91 10.63
CA HIS A 3 -22.80 -14.53 10.16
C HIS A 3 -21.45 -13.83 10.20
N GLN A 4 -20.78 -13.77 9.06
CA GLN A 4 -19.73 -12.79 8.83
C GLN A 4 -20.42 -11.43 8.83
N ALA A 5 -20.19 -10.63 9.87
CA ALA A 5 -20.74 -9.27 9.94
C ALA A 5 -20.38 -8.56 8.63
N PRO A 6 -21.36 -7.94 7.91
CA PRO A 6 -21.04 -7.14 6.74
C PRO A 6 -20.05 -6.09 7.21
N LEU A 7 -18.87 -6.06 6.61
CA LEU A 7 -17.88 -5.00 6.82
C LEU A 7 -18.55 -3.70 6.38
N ILE A 8 -19.18 -2.99 7.31
CA ILE A 8 -19.90 -1.74 7.05
C ILE A 8 -18.86 -0.74 6.52
N HIS A 9 -18.91 -0.48 5.22
CA HIS A 9 -18.02 0.46 4.54
C HIS A 9 -18.44 1.89 4.87
N HIS A 10 -17.50 2.69 5.39
CA HIS A 10 -17.70 4.12 5.60
C HIS A 10 -17.10 4.90 4.42
N PRO A 11 -17.91 5.49 3.52
CA PRO A 11 -17.40 6.36 2.45
C PRO A 11 -16.56 7.51 3.05
N GLY A 12 -15.41 7.80 2.44
CA GLY A 12 -14.45 8.83 2.91
C GLY A 12 -13.35 8.35 3.88
N ARG A 13 -13.46 7.14 4.48
CA ARG A 13 -12.41 6.54 5.34
C ARG A 13 -11.53 5.51 4.63
N GLY A 14 -11.55 5.48 3.29
CA GLY A 14 -10.77 4.53 2.50
C GLY A 14 -9.25 4.70 2.63
N GLY A 15 -8.52 3.66 2.25
CA GLY A 15 -7.07 3.55 2.28
C GLY A 15 -6.64 2.11 2.53
N ILE A 16 -5.33 1.91 2.59
CA ILE A 16 -4.72 0.64 3.00
C ILE A 16 -5.03 0.39 4.49
N TRP A 17 -5.44 -0.83 4.82
CA TRP A 17 -5.77 -1.19 6.20
C TRP A 17 -4.53 -1.23 7.09
N ARG A 18 -4.71 -0.90 8.39
CA ARG A 18 -3.61 -0.82 9.37
C ARG A 18 -2.73 -2.06 9.45
N ARG A 19 -3.28 -3.27 9.27
CA ARG A 19 -2.51 -4.53 9.28
C ARG A 19 -1.44 -4.63 8.20
N PHE A 20 -1.58 -3.87 7.11
CA PHE A 20 -0.60 -3.80 6.03
C PHE A 20 0.35 -2.62 6.21
N LEU A 21 0.20 -1.83 7.27
CA LEU A 21 1.07 -0.70 7.58
C LEU A 21 2.02 -1.08 8.72
N LEU A 22 3.21 -0.49 8.72
CA LEU A 22 4.13 -0.54 9.84
C LEU A 22 3.57 0.33 10.98
N ASP A 23 3.66 -0.18 12.21
CA ASP A 23 3.11 0.46 13.40
C ASP A 23 3.53 1.92 13.54
N GLY A 24 2.56 2.79 13.83
CA GLY A 24 2.78 4.23 13.97
C GLY A 24 3.10 4.97 12.67
N THR A 25 3.08 4.31 11.51
CA THR A 25 3.42 4.92 10.22
C THR A 25 2.33 4.71 9.16
N ARG A 26 2.48 5.41 8.03
CA ARG A 26 1.72 5.14 6.79
C ARG A 26 2.52 4.30 5.78
N ALA A 27 3.63 3.72 6.22
CA ALA A 27 4.47 2.90 5.37
C ALA A 27 3.94 1.47 5.32
N VAL A 28 3.93 0.86 4.14
CA VAL A 28 3.49 -0.53 3.98
C VAL A 28 4.52 -1.50 4.55
N ASN A 29 4.05 -2.52 5.25
CA ASN A 29 4.84 -3.69 5.60
C ASN A 29 4.85 -4.66 4.41
N ALA A 30 6.04 -4.97 3.91
CA ALA A 30 6.22 -5.76 2.69
C ALA A 30 5.67 -7.19 2.81
N ALA A 31 5.89 -7.84 3.95
CA ALA A 31 5.54 -9.24 4.15
C ALA A 31 4.03 -9.51 4.02
N PRO A 32 3.14 -8.85 4.80
CA PRO A 32 1.70 -9.07 4.65
C PRO A 32 1.19 -8.59 3.29
N TRP A 33 1.83 -7.60 2.66
CA TRP A 33 1.43 -7.17 1.32
C TRP A 33 1.68 -8.25 0.26
N LEU A 34 2.87 -8.84 0.26
CA LEU A 34 3.23 -9.90 -0.69
C LEU A 34 2.37 -11.16 -0.47
N ASP A 35 2.03 -11.47 0.78
CA ASP A 35 1.09 -12.54 1.11
C ASP A 35 -0.31 -12.24 0.56
N ALA A 36 -0.81 -11.01 0.72
CA ALA A 36 -2.08 -10.61 0.13
C ALA A 36 -2.06 -10.63 -1.40
N LEU A 37 -0.92 -10.32 -2.04
CA LEU A 37 -0.76 -10.45 -3.48
C LEU A 37 -0.85 -11.92 -3.92
N ALA A 38 -0.19 -12.83 -3.20
CA ALA A 38 -0.21 -14.26 -3.49
C ALA A 38 -1.60 -14.88 -3.26
N GLN A 39 -2.32 -14.41 -2.25
CA GLN A 39 -3.67 -14.90 -1.90
C GLN A 39 -4.79 -14.17 -2.67
N HIS A 40 -4.47 -13.16 -3.49
CA HIS A 40 -5.45 -12.24 -4.07
C HIS A 40 -6.40 -11.66 -3.02
N ALA A 41 -5.88 -11.33 -1.84
CA ALA A 41 -6.64 -10.79 -0.73
C ALA A 41 -6.74 -9.25 -0.79
N PRO A 42 -7.84 -8.67 -0.28
CA PRO A 42 -7.98 -7.22 -0.23
C PRO A 42 -7.01 -6.61 0.79
N VAL A 43 -6.37 -5.51 0.40
CA VAL A 43 -5.41 -4.75 1.21
C VAL A 43 -5.96 -3.45 1.79
N GLY A 44 -7.15 -3.05 1.36
CA GLY A 44 -7.75 -1.80 1.78
C GLY A 44 -9.15 -1.58 1.22
N THR A 45 -9.63 -0.36 1.43
CA THR A 45 -10.92 0.11 0.95
C THR A 45 -10.71 1.33 0.08
N CYS A 46 -11.34 1.40 -1.09
CA CYS A 46 -11.26 2.55 -1.98
C CYS A 46 -11.91 3.77 -1.32
N ARG A 47 -11.27 4.94 -1.44
CA ARG A 47 -11.81 6.19 -0.89
C ARG A 47 -13.03 6.70 -1.63
N ARG A 48 -13.11 6.41 -2.92
CA ARG A 48 -14.10 6.97 -3.84
C ARG A 48 -15.46 6.30 -3.71
N ASP A 49 -15.48 4.97 -3.80
CA ASP A 49 -16.69 4.16 -3.93
C ASP A 49 -16.84 3.14 -2.77
N GLY A 50 -15.84 3.00 -1.91
CA GLY A 50 -15.88 2.03 -0.81
C GLY A 50 -15.60 0.59 -1.24
N GLY A 51 -15.31 0.32 -2.52
CA GLY A 51 -14.92 -1.01 -2.99
C GLY A 51 -13.62 -1.52 -2.36
N TYR A 52 -13.33 -2.82 -2.51
CA TYR A 52 -12.09 -3.40 -2.01
C TYR A 52 -10.91 -3.05 -2.91
N LEU A 53 -9.80 -2.64 -2.28
CA LEU A 53 -8.50 -2.47 -2.94
C LEU A 53 -7.74 -3.79 -2.91
N PHE A 54 -7.27 -4.25 -4.07
CA PHE A 54 -6.44 -5.43 -4.21
C PHE A 54 -5.04 -5.03 -4.67
N PRO A 55 -3.98 -5.78 -4.29
CA PRO A 55 -2.65 -5.58 -4.86
C PRO A 55 -2.72 -5.68 -6.39
N ALA A 56 -2.25 -4.63 -7.07
CA ALA A 56 -2.29 -4.52 -8.52
C ALA A 56 -0.99 -5.03 -9.18
N GLY A 57 -0.03 -5.50 -8.38
CA GLY A 57 1.24 -6.03 -8.87
C GLY A 57 2.32 -6.07 -7.81
N GLN A 58 3.53 -6.42 -8.27
CA GLN A 58 4.71 -6.43 -7.41
C GLN A 58 5.09 -5.00 -6.98
N PRO A 59 5.65 -4.83 -5.77
CA PRO A 59 6.16 -3.54 -5.32
C PRO A 59 7.29 -3.05 -6.23
N TYR A 60 7.29 -1.76 -6.57
CA TYR A 60 8.29 -1.14 -7.45
C TYR A 60 9.02 0.00 -6.73
N THR A 61 10.24 0.30 -7.15
CA THR A 61 11.01 1.44 -6.62
C THR A 61 10.90 2.61 -7.57
N THR A 62 10.52 3.78 -7.04
CA THR A 62 10.66 5.03 -7.81
C THR A 62 12.06 5.57 -7.54
N THR A 63 12.99 5.37 -8.46
CA THR A 63 14.16 6.24 -8.56
C THR A 63 13.68 7.59 -9.09
N SER A 64 13.31 8.50 -8.20
CA SER A 64 13.24 9.93 -8.56
C SER A 64 14.59 10.31 -9.17
N GLN A 65 14.53 10.99 -10.31
CA GLN A 65 15.63 11.37 -11.22
C GLN A 65 17.05 11.44 -10.62
N PRO A 66 18.08 11.04 -11.39
CA PRO A 66 19.47 11.20 -11.00
C PRO A 66 19.83 12.70 -10.95
N ASN A 67 19.64 13.35 -9.80
CA ASN A 67 20.57 14.41 -9.46
C ASN A 67 21.88 13.70 -9.05
N ALA A 68 23.02 14.18 -9.55
CA ALA A 68 24.33 13.55 -9.36
C ALA A 68 24.81 13.47 -7.89
N ASN A 69 23.98 13.89 -6.93
CA ASN A 69 24.25 13.84 -5.49
C ASN A 69 23.34 12.85 -4.72
N SER A 70 22.45 12.11 -5.40
CA SER A 70 21.54 11.16 -4.75
C SER A 70 22.13 9.76 -4.68
N THR A 71 23.17 9.58 -3.86
CA THR A 71 23.74 8.25 -3.60
C THR A 71 22.86 7.49 -2.60
N GLY A 72 21.81 6.84 -3.09
CA GLY A 72 21.22 5.67 -2.43
C GLY A 72 19.73 5.70 -2.11
N SER A 73 19.08 4.61 -2.54
CA SER A 73 17.79 4.06 -2.12
C SER A 73 16.54 4.86 -2.47
N GLY A 74 15.97 4.58 -3.66
CA GLY A 74 14.61 4.98 -4.00
C GLY A 74 13.59 4.34 -3.06
N ARG A 75 12.50 5.05 -2.77
CA ARG A 75 11.41 4.54 -1.94
C ARG A 75 10.68 3.42 -2.68
N GLN A 76 10.38 2.31 -2.00
CA GLN A 76 9.53 1.25 -2.53
C GLN A 76 8.07 1.67 -2.47
N TRP A 77 7.28 1.29 -3.47
CA TRP A 77 5.86 1.59 -3.61
C TRP A 77 5.08 0.31 -3.86
N TYR A 78 3.87 0.27 -3.32
CA TYR A 78 3.02 -0.89 -3.25
C TYR A 78 1.71 -0.58 -3.97
N PRO A 79 1.55 -1.01 -5.24
CA PRO A 79 0.42 -0.65 -6.08
C PRO A 79 -0.83 -1.46 -5.74
N ALA A 80 -1.97 -0.80 -5.60
CA ALA A 80 -3.28 -1.41 -5.40
C ALA A 80 -4.32 -0.81 -6.35
N ALA A 81 -5.31 -1.60 -6.73
CA ALA A 81 -6.41 -1.17 -7.59
C ALA A 81 -7.76 -1.49 -6.94
N CYS A 82 -8.71 -0.60 -7.12
CA CYS A 82 -10.09 -0.87 -6.73
C CYS A 82 -10.72 -1.88 -7.69
N SER A 83 -11.33 -2.92 -7.13
CA SER A 83 -12.08 -3.92 -7.92
C SER A 83 -13.33 -3.35 -8.58
N THR A 84 -13.94 -2.30 -8.01
CA THR A 84 -15.21 -1.74 -8.49
C THR A 84 -15.02 -0.60 -9.49
N CYS A 85 -14.20 0.41 -9.16
CA CYS A 85 -14.01 1.60 -10.01
C CYS A 85 -12.70 1.58 -10.81
N HIS A 86 -11.89 0.53 -10.66
CA HIS A 86 -10.60 0.35 -11.33
C HIS A 86 -9.57 1.46 -11.08
N GLU A 87 -9.82 2.34 -10.11
CA GLU A 87 -8.88 3.37 -9.73
C GLU A 87 -7.64 2.76 -9.09
N GLN A 88 -6.46 3.17 -9.56
CA GLN A 88 -5.18 2.72 -9.06
C GLN A 88 -4.65 3.68 -8.00
N THR A 89 -4.11 3.12 -6.95
CA THR A 89 -3.44 3.84 -5.88
C THR A 89 -2.12 3.15 -5.56
N ALA A 90 -1.17 3.88 -4.99
CA ALA A 90 0.08 3.29 -4.53
C ALA A 90 0.33 3.76 -3.10
N ALA A 91 0.58 2.80 -2.21
CA ALA A 91 0.98 3.09 -0.85
C ALA A 91 2.49 3.00 -0.75
N PRO A 92 3.15 3.94 -0.06
CA PRO A 92 4.58 3.93 -0.03
C PRO A 92 5.12 3.00 1.07
N GLY A 93 6.28 2.41 0.82
CA GLY A 93 7.04 1.60 1.78
C GLY A 93 7.80 2.42 2.82
N PRO A 94 8.56 1.76 3.70
CA PRO A 94 9.45 2.44 4.65
C PRO A 94 10.38 3.40 3.92
N ALA A 95 10.62 4.56 4.53
CA ALA A 95 11.55 5.53 3.99
C ALA A 95 12.97 4.92 4.00
N PRO A 96 13.78 5.17 2.95
CA PRO A 96 15.16 4.74 2.95
C PRO A 96 15.90 5.31 4.17
N ALA A 97 16.77 4.50 4.79
CA ALA A 97 17.60 4.97 5.89
C ALA A 97 18.48 6.13 5.40
N ARG A 98 18.24 7.35 5.89
CA ARG A 98 19.14 8.48 5.65
C ARG A 98 20.48 8.13 6.27
N LYS A 99 21.52 7.91 5.46
CA LYS A 99 22.90 7.89 5.95
C LYS A 99 23.15 9.25 6.63
N ARG A 100 23.31 9.28 7.95
CA ARG A 100 23.86 10.45 8.64
C ARG A 100 25.23 10.71 8.03
N ARG A 101 25.40 11.85 7.36
CA ARG A 101 26.72 12.38 7.04
C ARG A 101 27.48 12.48 8.37
N ARG A 102 28.52 11.66 8.53
CA ARG A 102 29.56 11.85 9.56
C ARG A 102 30.51 12.92 9.08
#